data_AF-A0AAT9IP39-F1
#
_entry.id   AF-A0AAT9IP39-F1
#
_cell.length_a   1.000
_cell.length_b   1.000
_cell.length_c   1.000
_cell.angle_alpha   90.00
_cell.angle_beta   90.00
_cell.angle_gamma   90.00
#
_symmetry.space_group_name_H-M   'P 1'
#
loop_
_entity.id
_entity.type
_entity.pdbx_description
1 polymer ?
#
loop_
_entity_poly.entity_id
_entity_poly.type
_entity_poly.pdbx_seq_one_letter_code
_entity_poly.pdbx_strand_id
1 'polypeptide(L)'
;MIEPNETVTGLPWLTGHVVDENGVHSADADGAIARAGKIVDAIESLVNRRAAAPSEDELIAGTPIIHRGEAEIVPLSWEPAQPEDVAAALRERANEVWKGIRSACEYHHGAALSVALDRTAPANAYREHLVRHGVRRADWWGADGVALVLVVHGAPLPARASASALHIVPVGWVSDVRPTRRIPDVDLSWSPATNVESARVRHPSVRDLPAGSTRRPDASGPT
;
A
#
# COMPACT_ATOMS: atom_id res chain seq x y z
N MET A 1 6.19 -16.33 27.09
CA MET A 1 5.18 -15.32 27.47
C MET A 1 5.35 -14.20 26.46
N ILE A 2 4.47 -14.11 25.47
CA ILE A 2 4.57 -13.11 24.40
C ILE A 2 3.83 -11.89 24.94
N GLU A 3 4.54 -10.79 25.15
CA GLU A 3 3.92 -9.54 25.59
C GLU A 3 2.92 -9.05 24.53
N PRO A 4 1.73 -8.57 24.94
CA PRO A 4 0.74 -8.08 24.01
C PRO A 4 1.23 -6.73 23.44
N ASN A 5 1.42 -6.70 22.12
CA ASN A 5 1.48 -5.54 21.23
C ASN A 5 1.88 -4.23 21.92
N GLU A 6 3.13 -3.81 21.72
CA GLU A 6 3.39 -2.39 21.53
C GLU A 6 2.35 -1.87 20.54
N THR A 7 1.49 -0.98 21.03
CA THR A 7 0.57 -0.18 20.23
C THR A 7 1.33 0.26 19.00
N VAL A 8 0.96 -0.24 17.82
CA VAL A 8 1.50 0.27 16.56
C VAL A 8 1.02 1.72 16.47
N THR A 9 1.85 2.64 16.95
CA THR A 9 1.61 4.08 16.97
C THR A 9 1.69 4.58 15.54
N GLY A 10 0.66 5.27 15.07
CA GLY A 10 0.62 5.84 13.73
C GLY A 10 -0.66 6.64 13.53
N LEU A 11 -0.64 7.52 12.53
CA LEU A 11 -1.85 8.22 12.11
C LEU A 11 -2.71 7.27 11.25
N PRO A 12 -4.05 7.36 11.31
CA PRO A 12 -4.90 6.68 10.35
C PRO A 12 -4.49 7.01 8.92
N TRP A 13 -4.63 6.02 8.06
CA TRP A 13 -4.24 6.14 6.67
C TRP A 13 -5.26 5.48 5.75
N LEU A 14 -5.55 6.14 4.64
CA LEU A 14 -6.31 5.60 3.53
C LEU A 14 -5.72 6.15 2.23
N THR A 15 -5.37 5.26 1.32
CA THR A 15 -4.75 5.66 0.05
C THR A 15 -5.59 6.68 -0.72
N GLY A 16 -4.98 7.77 -1.16
CA GLY A 16 -5.65 8.88 -1.86
C GLY A 16 -6.59 9.74 -1.02
N HIS A 17 -6.66 9.55 0.30
CA HIS A 17 -7.55 10.31 1.18
C HIS A 17 -6.79 11.06 2.26
N VAL A 18 -7.31 12.22 2.64
CA VAL A 18 -6.91 12.97 3.82
C VAL A 18 -7.78 12.51 4.99
N VAL A 19 -7.14 12.22 6.13
CA VAL A 19 -7.82 11.94 7.40
C VAL A 19 -7.47 13.07 8.37
N ASP A 20 -8.46 13.89 8.70
CA ASP A 20 -8.30 15.03 9.59
C ASP A 20 -9.51 15.21 10.52
N GLU A 21 -9.55 16.32 11.27
CA GLU A 21 -10.63 16.65 12.21
C GLU A 21 -12.01 16.81 11.54
N ASN A 22 -12.05 17.06 10.23
CA ASN A 22 -13.28 17.17 9.46
C ASN A 22 -13.75 15.81 8.91
N GLY A 23 -13.00 14.73 9.13
CA GLY A 23 -13.34 13.37 8.71
C GLY A 23 -12.39 12.80 7.66
N VAL A 24 -12.93 11.99 6.74
CA VAL A 24 -12.16 11.28 5.71
C VAL A 24 -12.62 11.73 4.33
N HIS A 25 -11.74 12.43 3.61
CA HIS A 25 -12.06 13.10 2.35
C HIS A 25 -11.05 12.73 1.28
N SER A 26 -11.50 12.67 0.03
CA SER A 26 -10.60 12.41 -1.10
C SER A 26 -9.70 13.63 -1.38
N ALA A 27 -8.41 13.38 -1.62
CA ALA A 27 -7.44 14.42 -1.94
C ALA A 27 -7.61 14.99 -3.37
N ASP A 28 -8.19 14.20 -4.29
CA ASP A 28 -8.33 14.51 -5.71
C ASP A 28 -9.80 14.62 -6.16
N ALA A 29 -10.72 14.71 -5.21
CA ALA A 29 -12.18 14.70 -5.40
C ALA A 29 -12.76 13.42 -6.04
N ASP A 30 -11.95 12.37 -6.28
CA ASP A 30 -12.47 11.08 -6.69
C ASP A 30 -13.20 10.39 -5.53
N GLY A 31 -14.29 9.68 -5.83
CA GLY A 31 -14.84 8.71 -4.88
C GLY A 31 -13.90 7.51 -4.69
N ALA A 32 -13.97 6.88 -3.52
CA ALA A 32 -13.15 5.70 -3.16
C ALA A 32 -13.19 4.56 -4.20
N ILE A 33 -14.34 4.34 -4.84
CA ILE A 33 -14.49 3.32 -5.91
C ILE A 33 -13.71 3.71 -7.17
N ALA A 34 -13.80 4.97 -7.62
CA ALA A 34 -13.08 5.44 -8.79
C ALA A 34 -11.57 5.38 -8.56
N ARG A 35 -11.13 5.77 -7.35
CA ARG A 35 -9.74 5.64 -6.91
C ARG A 35 -9.25 4.19 -6.95
N ALA A 36 -10.06 3.25 -6.49
CA ALA A 36 -9.72 1.83 -6.52
C ALA A 36 -9.51 1.31 -7.96
N GLY A 37 -10.38 1.70 -8.91
CA GLY A 37 -10.18 1.40 -10.33
C GLY A 37 -8.84 1.90 -10.85
N LYS A 38 -8.53 3.18 -10.60
CA LYS A 38 -7.24 3.79 -10.99
C LYS A 38 -6.03 3.05 -10.40
N ILE A 39 -6.12 2.55 -9.17
CA ILE A 39 -5.06 1.74 -8.55
C ILE A 39 -4.85 0.45 -9.33
N VAL A 40 -5.91 -0.27 -9.67
CA VAL A 40 -5.80 -1.52 -10.46
C VAL A 40 -5.24 -1.24 -11.84
N ASP A 41 -5.76 -0.23 -12.56
CA ASP A 41 -5.27 0.16 -13.88
C ASP A 41 -3.77 0.52 -13.86
N ALA A 42 -3.33 1.23 -12.82
CA ALA A 42 -1.93 1.60 -12.64
C ALA A 42 -1.04 0.37 -12.37
N ILE A 43 -1.53 -0.61 -11.60
CA ILE A 43 -0.83 -1.87 -11.36
C ILE A 43 -0.73 -2.70 -12.64
N GLU A 44 -1.82 -2.82 -13.41
CA GLU A 44 -1.79 -3.51 -14.70
C GLU A 44 -0.80 -2.84 -15.65
N SER A 45 -0.82 -1.50 -15.70
CA SER A 45 0.15 -0.73 -16.48
C SER A 45 1.59 -0.93 -15.99
N LEU A 46 1.83 -1.11 -14.69
CA LEU A 46 3.13 -1.43 -14.12
C LEU A 46 3.59 -2.83 -14.53
N VAL A 47 2.72 -3.84 -14.39
CA VAL A 47 2.99 -5.24 -14.74
C VAL A 47 3.32 -5.35 -16.22
N ASN A 48 2.56 -4.68 -17.10
CA ASN A 48 2.78 -4.66 -18.54
C ASN A 48 4.08 -3.93 -18.93
N ARG A 49 4.50 -2.93 -18.14
CA ARG A 49 5.71 -2.13 -18.40
C ARG A 49 6.98 -2.68 -17.78
N ARG A 50 6.97 -3.81 -17.05
CA ARG A 50 8.16 -4.39 -16.37
C ARG A 50 9.40 -4.68 -17.25
N ALA A 51 9.37 -4.35 -18.54
CA ALA A 51 10.56 -4.16 -19.38
C ALA A 51 11.30 -2.80 -19.19
N ALA A 52 10.73 -1.84 -18.45
CA ALA A 52 11.31 -0.53 -18.16
C ALA A 52 11.51 -0.32 -16.65
N ALA A 53 12.57 0.42 -16.28
CA ALA A 53 13.00 0.61 -14.90
C ALA A 53 11.87 1.15 -14.00
N PRO A 54 11.70 0.63 -12.77
CA PRO A 54 10.67 1.11 -11.84
C PRO A 54 10.96 2.57 -11.46
N SER A 55 10.01 3.46 -11.69
CA SER A 55 10.05 4.84 -11.18
C SER A 55 9.20 4.96 -9.92
N GLU A 56 9.80 5.57 -8.90
CA GLU A 56 9.23 6.29 -7.77
C GLU A 56 8.39 5.46 -6.77
N ASP A 57 8.56 5.74 -5.47
CA ASP A 57 7.94 5.05 -4.32
C ASP A 57 6.39 5.26 -4.24
N GLU A 58 5.77 5.63 -5.36
CA GLU A 58 4.38 6.00 -5.52
C GLU A 58 3.80 5.45 -6.84
N LEU A 59 2.72 4.69 -6.76
CA LEU A 59 2.04 4.08 -7.91
C LEU A 59 1.26 5.12 -8.73
N ILE A 60 0.51 5.96 -8.01
CA ILE A 60 -0.22 7.15 -8.47
C ILE A 60 -0.25 8.14 -7.31
N ALA A 61 -0.37 9.44 -7.57
CA ALA A 61 -0.35 10.48 -6.53
C ALA A 61 -1.28 10.18 -5.35
N GLY A 62 -0.76 10.02 -4.14
CA GLY A 62 -1.43 9.61 -2.91
C GLY A 62 -1.48 8.10 -2.64
N THR A 63 -0.91 7.26 -3.51
CA THR A 63 -0.87 5.79 -3.39
C THR A 63 0.57 5.29 -3.33
N PRO A 64 1.13 5.05 -2.14
CA PRO A 64 2.49 4.54 -2.01
C PRO A 64 2.59 3.11 -2.56
N ILE A 65 3.76 2.77 -3.11
CA ILE A 65 4.13 1.40 -3.44
C ILE A 65 5.46 1.07 -2.75
N ILE A 66 5.50 -0.08 -2.08
CA ILE A 66 6.66 -0.54 -1.32
C ILE A 66 7.25 -1.73 -2.04
N HIS A 67 8.53 -1.64 -2.42
CA HIS A 67 9.24 -2.73 -3.06
C HIS A 67 10.00 -3.58 -2.03
N ARG A 68 9.82 -4.91 -2.11
CA ARG A 68 10.39 -5.93 -1.22
C ARG A 68 10.85 -7.13 -2.04
N GLY A 69 12.00 -7.00 -2.70
CA GLY A 69 12.49 -8.02 -3.63
C GLY A 69 11.55 -8.19 -4.82
N GLU A 70 11.00 -9.39 -5.00
CA GLU A 70 10.02 -9.69 -6.06
C GLU A 70 8.57 -9.32 -5.68
N ALA A 71 8.33 -8.95 -4.42
CA ALA A 71 7.04 -8.50 -3.94
C ALA A 71 6.95 -6.97 -3.99
N GLU A 72 5.80 -6.47 -4.40
CA GLU A 72 5.43 -5.06 -4.29
C GLU A 72 4.15 -4.97 -3.47
N ILE A 73 4.06 -3.98 -2.58
CA ILE A 73 2.95 -3.84 -1.64
C ILE A 73 2.37 -2.45 -1.82
N VAL A 74 1.07 -2.39 -2.06
CA VAL A 74 0.29 -1.15 -2.10
C VAL A 74 -0.58 -1.09 -0.84
N PRO A 75 -0.16 -0.32 0.20
CA PRO A 75 -0.98 -0.05 1.36
C PRO A 75 -2.30 0.62 0.96
N LEU A 76 -3.44 0.06 1.37
CA LEU A 76 -4.75 0.61 1.06
C LEU A 76 -5.33 1.35 2.27
N SER A 77 -5.33 0.73 3.44
CA SER A 77 -5.86 1.35 4.67
C SER A 77 -5.12 0.88 5.93
N TRP A 78 -5.08 1.75 6.93
CA TRP A 78 -4.58 1.48 8.27
C TRP A 78 -5.47 2.21 9.30
N GLU A 79 -6.06 1.44 10.21
CA GLU A 79 -6.95 1.93 11.28
C GLU A 79 -6.29 1.64 12.65
N PRO A 80 -5.47 2.58 13.17
CA PRO A 80 -5.00 2.52 14.54
C PRO A 80 -6.14 2.88 15.51
N ALA A 81 -5.91 2.67 16.81
CA ALA A 81 -6.88 3.07 17.84
C ALA A 81 -7.12 4.59 17.81
N GLN A 82 -8.38 5.00 17.64
CA GLN A 82 -8.79 6.39 17.46
C GLN A 82 -10.27 6.59 17.85
N PRO A 83 -10.77 7.83 17.95
CA PRO A 83 -12.19 8.10 18.21
C PRO A 83 -13.13 7.37 17.23
N GLU A 84 -14.25 6.84 17.74
CA GLU A 84 -15.11 5.90 16.99
C GLU A 84 -15.79 6.54 15.78
N ASP A 85 -16.02 7.86 15.79
CA ASP A 85 -16.57 8.64 14.68
C ASP A 85 -15.59 8.70 13.49
N VAL A 86 -14.34 9.08 13.74
CA VAL A 86 -13.26 9.07 12.73
C VAL A 86 -13.02 7.64 12.26
N ALA A 87 -13.01 6.68 13.18
CA ALA A 87 -12.84 5.27 12.85
C ALA A 87 -13.97 4.73 11.98
N ALA A 88 -15.23 5.11 12.23
CA ALA A 88 -16.37 4.71 11.42
C ALA A 88 -16.29 5.25 10.00
N ALA A 89 -15.98 6.54 9.84
CA ALA A 89 -15.81 7.15 8.52
C ALA A 89 -14.65 6.52 7.74
N LEU A 90 -13.52 6.27 8.40
CA LEU A 90 -12.37 5.59 7.79
C LEU A 90 -12.73 4.18 7.33
N ARG A 91 -13.45 3.40 8.16
CA ARG A 91 -13.89 2.04 7.81
C ARG A 91 -14.83 2.02 6.64
N GLU A 92 -15.77 2.96 6.58
CA GLU A 92 -16.70 3.08 5.46
C GLU A 92 -15.93 3.27 4.15
N ARG A 93 -15.02 4.25 4.12
CA ARG A 93 -14.19 4.54 2.94
C ARG A 93 -13.20 3.42 2.60
N ALA A 94 -12.57 2.82 3.60
CA ALA A 94 -11.68 1.67 3.41
C ALA A 94 -12.42 0.47 2.81
N ASN A 95 -13.68 0.23 3.24
CA ASN A 95 -14.52 -0.81 2.68
C ASN A 95 -14.96 -0.50 1.24
N GLU A 96 -15.22 0.76 0.90
CA GLU A 96 -15.46 1.19 -0.48
C GLU A 96 -14.23 0.95 -1.38
N VAL A 97 -13.03 1.32 -0.92
CA VAL A 97 -11.78 1.04 -1.64
C VAL A 97 -11.61 -0.48 -1.80
N TRP A 98 -11.76 -1.26 -0.73
CA TRP A 98 -11.63 -2.72 -0.78
C TRP A 98 -12.60 -3.36 -1.79
N LYS A 99 -13.88 -2.95 -1.77
CA LYS A 99 -14.89 -3.42 -2.74
C LYS A 99 -14.55 -2.98 -4.15
N GLY A 100 -14.09 -1.75 -4.34
CA GLY A 100 -13.68 -1.23 -5.64
C GLY A 100 -12.51 -2.02 -6.24
N ILE A 101 -11.47 -2.31 -5.44
CA ILE A 101 -10.32 -3.13 -5.87
C ILE A 101 -10.81 -4.51 -6.26
N ARG A 102 -11.62 -5.14 -5.40
CA ARG A 102 -12.17 -6.47 -5.68
C ARG A 102 -12.96 -6.49 -6.98
N SER A 103 -13.89 -5.55 -7.17
CA SER A 103 -14.73 -5.48 -8.37
C SER A 103 -13.92 -5.20 -9.63
N ALA A 104 -12.92 -4.34 -9.56
CA ALA A 104 -12.01 -4.11 -10.67
C ALA A 104 -11.24 -5.39 -11.01
N CYS A 105 -10.55 -6.03 -10.06
CA CYS A 105 -9.86 -7.28 -10.31
C CYS A 105 -10.80 -8.39 -10.83
N GLU A 106 -12.03 -8.48 -10.33
CA GLU A 106 -13.02 -9.44 -10.82
C GLU A 106 -13.47 -9.16 -12.26
N TYR A 107 -13.56 -7.89 -12.66
CA TYR A 107 -13.85 -7.49 -14.03
C TYR A 107 -12.71 -7.87 -14.99
N HIS A 108 -11.45 -7.63 -14.61
CA HIS A 108 -10.29 -7.87 -15.46
C HIS A 108 -9.83 -9.34 -15.50
N HIS A 109 -9.95 -10.06 -14.37
CA HIS A 109 -9.32 -11.37 -14.19
C HIS A 109 -10.29 -12.49 -13.79
N GLY A 110 -11.58 -12.19 -13.63
CA GLY A 110 -12.60 -13.15 -13.20
C GLY A 110 -12.63 -13.39 -11.70
N ALA A 111 -13.26 -14.48 -11.28
CA ALA A 111 -13.52 -14.74 -9.86
C ALA A 111 -12.23 -14.87 -9.03
N ALA A 112 -12.23 -14.26 -7.84
CA ALA A 112 -11.12 -14.34 -6.91
C ALA A 112 -10.92 -15.78 -6.38
N LEU A 113 -9.67 -16.18 -6.22
CA LEU A 113 -9.28 -17.41 -5.53
C LEU A 113 -8.83 -17.08 -4.11
N SER A 114 -9.22 -17.88 -3.12
CA SER A 114 -8.78 -17.66 -1.75
C SER A 114 -7.40 -18.28 -1.50
N VAL A 115 -6.55 -17.56 -0.78
CA VAL A 115 -5.30 -18.10 -0.25
C VAL A 115 -5.63 -18.87 1.03
N ALA A 116 -5.21 -20.13 1.12
CA ALA A 116 -5.34 -20.91 2.34
C ALA A 116 -4.43 -20.32 3.43
N LEU A 117 -5.03 -19.78 4.50
CA LEU A 117 -4.34 -19.19 5.65
C LEU A 117 -4.32 -20.11 6.87
N ASP A 118 -4.85 -21.33 6.74
CA ASP A 118 -4.72 -22.33 7.79
C ASP A 118 -3.28 -22.88 7.85
N ARG A 119 -2.87 -23.31 9.04
CA ARG A 119 -1.53 -23.89 9.26
C ARG A 119 -1.43 -25.36 8.81
N THR A 120 -2.48 -25.90 8.21
CA THR A 120 -2.55 -27.29 7.76
C THR A 120 -2.23 -27.45 6.27
N ALA A 121 -2.27 -26.36 5.51
CA ALA A 121 -1.84 -26.31 4.13
C ALA A 121 -0.34 -26.61 3.98
N PRO A 122 0.11 -27.12 2.82
CA PRO A 122 1.53 -27.34 2.54
C PRO A 122 2.36 -26.08 2.75
N ALA A 123 3.55 -26.25 3.34
CA ALA A 123 4.46 -25.16 3.68
C ALA A 123 4.75 -24.27 2.45
N ASN A 124 4.47 -22.99 2.61
CA ASN A 124 4.66 -21.95 1.60
C ASN A 124 5.07 -20.69 2.35
N ALA A 125 6.32 -20.23 2.13
CA ALA A 125 6.90 -19.12 2.87
C ALA A 125 6.05 -17.84 2.81
N TYR A 126 5.39 -17.57 1.68
CA TYR A 126 4.50 -16.42 1.55
C TYR A 126 3.27 -16.56 2.45
N ARG A 127 2.62 -17.73 2.47
CA ARG A 127 1.45 -17.99 3.34
C ARG A 127 1.83 -17.93 4.82
N GLU A 128 2.98 -18.49 5.19
CA GLU A 128 3.51 -18.43 6.55
C GLU A 128 3.74 -17.00 7.00
N HIS A 129 4.27 -16.14 6.12
CA HIS A 129 4.40 -14.72 6.39
C HIS A 129 3.06 -14.02 6.57
N LEU A 130 2.08 -14.25 5.68
CA LEU A 130 0.73 -13.69 5.85
C LEU A 130 0.14 -14.04 7.23
N VAL A 131 0.24 -15.31 7.63
CA VAL A 131 -0.24 -15.78 8.94
C VAL A 131 0.54 -15.15 10.09
N ARG A 132 1.87 -15.07 10.00
CA ARG A 132 2.74 -14.43 11.01
C ARG A 132 2.39 -12.95 11.20
N HIS A 133 2.02 -12.24 10.13
CA HIS A 133 1.68 -10.82 10.14
C HIS A 133 0.18 -10.55 10.38
N GLY A 134 -0.58 -11.54 10.84
CA GLY A 134 -1.98 -11.34 11.26
C GLY A 134 -2.93 -11.08 10.09
N VAL A 135 -2.60 -11.56 8.89
CA VAL A 135 -3.54 -11.59 7.77
C VAL A 135 -4.62 -12.61 8.08
N ARG A 136 -5.87 -12.17 8.01
CA ARG A 136 -7.07 -12.96 8.30
C ARG A 136 -7.88 -13.32 7.05
N ARG A 137 -7.60 -12.64 5.95
CA ARG A 137 -8.20 -12.90 4.64
C ARG A 137 -7.22 -12.47 3.56
N ALA A 138 -7.08 -13.32 2.55
CA ALA A 138 -6.33 -13.03 1.34
C ALA A 138 -7.04 -13.67 0.16
N ASP A 139 -7.43 -12.84 -0.80
CA ASP A 139 -8.02 -13.26 -2.07
C ASP A 139 -7.07 -12.84 -3.20
N TRP A 140 -6.95 -13.64 -4.26
CA TRP A 140 -6.00 -13.36 -5.34
C TRP A 140 -6.56 -13.60 -6.74
N TRP A 141 -5.95 -12.90 -7.70
CA TRP A 141 -6.20 -13.00 -9.14
C TRP A 141 -4.87 -13.13 -9.88
N GLY A 142 -4.84 -13.89 -10.98
CA GLY A 142 -3.66 -13.98 -11.84
C GLY A 142 -3.67 -12.89 -12.91
N ALA A 143 -2.53 -12.21 -13.09
CA ALA A 143 -2.31 -11.20 -14.11
C ALA A 143 -0.90 -11.37 -14.70
N ASP A 144 -0.77 -11.81 -15.96
CA ASP A 144 0.49 -11.89 -16.72
C ASP A 144 1.74 -12.33 -15.93
N GLY A 145 1.65 -13.50 -15.27
CA GLY A 145 2.77 -14.10 -14.52
C GLY A 145 2.93 -13.61 -13.09
N VAL A 146 2.19 -12.58 -12.68
CA VAL A 146 2.04 -12.17 -11.28
C VAL A 146 0.66 -12.53 -10.74
N ALA A 147 0.51 -12.43 -9.42
CA ALA A 147 -0.75 -12.48 -8.72
C ALA A 147 -0.97 -11.16 -7.99
N LEU A 148 -2.19 -10.63 -8.12
CA LEU A 148 -2.70 -9.52 -7.32
C LEU A 148 -3.37 -10.13 -6.10
N VAL A 149 -2.85 -9.89 -4.90
CA VAL A 149 -3.34 -10.50 -3.66
C VAL A 149 -3.88 -9.41 -2.74
N LEU A 150 -5.19 -9.35 -2.60
CA LEU A 150 -5.87 -8.41 -1.70
C LEU A 150 -5.89 -8.99 -0.30
N VAL A 151 -5.10 -8.39 0.60
CA VAL A 151 -4.94 -8.85 1.98
C VAL A 151 -5.69 -7.96 2.96
N VAL A 152 -6.23 -8.57 4.00
CA VAL A 152 -6.87 -7.89 5.13
C VAL A 152 -6.22 -8.39 6.41
N HIS A 153 -5.71 -7.44 7.21
CA HIS A 153 -5.14 -7.69 8.52
C HIS A 153 -6.16 -7.45 9.63
N GLY A 154 -5.96 -8.13 10.75
CA GLY A 154 -6.69 -7.89 11.98
C GLY A 154 -6.87 -9.17 12.78
N ALA A 155 -7.41 -9.02 13.99
CA ALA A 155 -7.78 -10.18 14.80
C ALA A 155 -8.78 -11.08 14.04
N PRO A 156 -8.83 -12.40 14.35
CA PRO A 156 -9.78 -13.32 13.75
C PRO A 156 -11.22 -12.82 13.84
N LEU A 157 -12.05 -13.24 12.87
CA LEU A 157 -13.48 -12.96 12.89
C LEU A 157 -14.10 -13.37 14.25
N PRO A 158 -15.02 -12.56 14.82
CA PRO A 158 -15.72 -11.43 14.23
C PRO A 158 -15.06 -10.05 14.47
N ALA A 159 -13.79 -9.99 14.90
CA ALA A 159 -13.12 -8.71 15.11
C ALA A 159 -13.11 -7.85 13.83
N ARG A 160 -12.89 -6.54 13.98
CA ARG A 160 -12.80 -5.60 12.85
C ARG A 160 -11.45 -5.77 12.13
N ALA A 161 -11.43 -5.41 10.84
CA ALA A 161 -10.18 -5.32 10.10
C ALA A 161 -9.40 -4.09 10.61
N SER A 162 -8.08 -4.20 10.70
CA SER A 162 -7.21 -3.08 11.12
C SER A 162 -6.40 -2.50 9.98
N ALA A 163 -6.24 -3.25 8.88
CA ALA A 163 -5.51 -2.79 7.71
C ALA A 163 -5.90 -3.59 6.47
N SER A 164 -5.64 -3.01 5.30
CA SER A 164 -5.67 -3.73 4.03
C SER A 164 -4.56 -3.26 3.12
N ALA A 165 -4.09 -4.17 2.26
CA ALA A 165 -3.12 -3.91 1.21
C ALA A 165 -3.39 -4.77 -0.01
N LEU A 166 -2.82 -4.36 -1.14
CA LEU A 166 -2.76 -5.17 -2.36
C LEU A 166 -1.30 -5.54 -2.60
N HIS A 167 -0.98 -6.83 -2.56
CA HIS A 167 0.35 -7.34 -2.89
C HIS A 167 0.40 -7.74 -4.37
N ILE A 168 1.53 -7.46 -5.00
CA ILE A 168 1.86 -7.90 -6.36
C ILE A 168 3.04 -8.85 -6.20
N VAL A 169 2.82 -10.14 -6.42
CA VAL A 169 3.82 -11.19 -6.20
C VAL A 169 3.88 -12.13 -7.39
N PRO A 170 4.96 -12.89 -7.62
CA PRO A 170 4.96 -13.93 -8.64
C PRO A 170 3.80 -14.92 -8.45
N VAL A 171 3.11 -15.29 -9.53
CA VAL A 171 1.88 -16.12 -9.44
C VAL A 171 2.13 -17.47 -8.76
N GLY A 172 3.32 -18.05 -8.93
CA GLY A 172 3.70 -19.30 -8.31
C GLY A 172 3.88 -19.24 -6.79
N TRP A 173 3.84 -18.05 -6.17
CA TRP A 173 3.82 -17.91 -4.71
C TRP A 173 2.45 -18.24 -4.12
N VAL A 174 1.37 -18.11 -4.89
CA VAL A 174 -0.01 -18.35 -4.40
C VAL A 174 -0.71 -19.49 -5.13
N SER A 175 -0.29 -19.82 -6.35
CA SER A 175 -0.90 -20.88 -7.17
C SER A 175 -0.47 -22.28 -6.73
N ASP A 176 -1.46 -23.13 -6.40
CA ASP A 176 -1.22 -24.56 -6.16
C ASP A 176 -1.06 -25.37 -7.47
N VAL A 177 -1.48 -24.81 -8.61
CA VAL A 177 -1.40 -25.47 -9.93
C VAL A 177 0.00 -25.34 -10.53
N ARG A 178 0.63 -24.18 -10.36
CA ARG A 178 1.99 -23.89 -10.86
C ARG A 178 2.84 -23.27 -9.75
N PRO A 179 3.12 -23.99 -8.66
CA PRO A 179 3.86 -23.45 -7.54
C PRO A 179 5.32 -23.20 -7.91
N THR A 180 5.87 -22.08 -7.45
CA THR A 180 7.31 -21.83 -7.51
C THR A 180 7.99 -22.75 -6.50
N ARG A 181 9.03 -23.49 -6.94
CA ARG A 181 9.73 -24.47 -6.09
C ARG A 181 10.39 -23.87 -4.85
N ARG A 182 10.82 -22.60 -4.92
CA ARG A 182 11.44 -21.87 -3.81
C ARG A 182 10.92 -20.44 -3.80
N ILE A 183 10.27 -20.08 -2.70
CA ILE A 183 9.84 -18.72 -2.42
C ILE A 183 10.89 -18.12 -1.49
N PRO A 184 11.52 -16.98 -1.83
CA PRO A 184 12.49 -16.34 -0.96
C PRO A 184 11.83 -15.89 0.36
N ASP A 185 12.63 -15.76 1.40
CA ASP A 185 12.20 -15.11 2.63
C ASP A 185 12.07 -13.60 2.36
N VAL A 186 10.85 -13.07 2.46
CA VAL A 186 10.54 -11.67 2.15
C VAL A 186 9.82 -11.03 3.32
N ASP A 187 10.35 -9.89 3.77
CA ASP A 187 9.68 -9.05 4.76
C ASP A 187 8.47 -8.34 4.10
N LEU A 188 7.27 -8.84 4.39
CA LEU A 188 6.01 -8.26 3.96
C LEU A 188 5.45 -7.25 4.97
N SER A 189 6.21 -6.90 6.01
CA SER A 189 5.77 -5.89 6.96
C SER A 189 5.76 -4.50 6.33
N TRP A 190 4.73 -3.74 6.66
CA TRP A 190 4.59 -2.35 6.27
C TRP A 190 3.83 -1.59 7.36
N SER A 191 4.19 -0.33 7.54
CA SER A 191 3.42 0.61 8.35
C SER A 191 3.41 1.97 7.64
N PRO A 192 2.35 2.78 7.78
CA PRO A 192 2.36 4.13 7.22
C PRO A 192 3.52 4.99 7.73
N ALA A 193 3.97 4.81 8.99
CA ALA A 193 5.05 5.57 9.60
C ALA A 193 6.41 5.34 8.90
N THR A 194 6.69 4.10 8.47
CA THR A 194 7.95 3.74 7.78
C THR A 194 8.09 4.45 6.43
N ASN A 195 6.97 4.85 5.81
CA ASN A 195 6.95 5.46 4.48
C ASN A 195 6.99 7.00 4.51
N VAL A 196 6.41 7.65 5.53
CA VAL A 196 6.46 9.12 5.67
C VAL A 196 7.89 9.59 5.95
N GLU A 197 8.69 8.82 6.70
CA GLU A 197 10.07 9.17 7.01
C GLU A 197 10.99 9.01 5.78
N SER A 198 10.76 7.98 4.97
CA SER A 198 11.46 7.76 3.70
C SER A 198 11.19 8.87 2.68
N ALA A 199 9.96 9.41 2.64
CA ALA A 199 9.59 10.54 1.79
C ALA A 199 10.16 11.88 2.30
N ARG A 200 10.27 12.09 3.62
CA ARG A 200 10.80 13.34 4.21
C ARG A 200 12.31 13.46 4.10
N VAL A 201 13.06 12.36 4.12
CA VAL A 201 14.54 12.39 4.04
C VAL A 201 15.04 12.80 2.63
N ARG A 202 14.18 12.78 1.60
CA ARG A 202 14.57 13.09 0.21
C ARG A 202 14.30 14.53 -0.25
N HIS A 203 13.67 15.36 0.56
CA HIS A 203 13.63 16.81 0.30
C HIS A 203 14.77 17.51 1.05
N PRO A 204 15.83 18.00 0.38
CA PRO A 204 16.70 18.96 1.02
C PRO A 204 15.84 20.17 1.38
N SER A 205 15.74 20.47 2.67
CA SER A 205 15.13 21.70 3.16
C SER A 205 15.71 22.88 2.37
N VAL A 206 14.85 23.66 1.72
CA VAL A 206 15.21 24.95 1.13
C VAL A 206 15.44 25.94 2.28
N ARG A 207 16.51 25.71 3.04
CA ARG A 207 17.05 26.60 4.08
C ARG A 207 18.53 26.30 4.22
N ASP A 208 19.28 26.58 3.16
CA ASP A 208 20.72 26.89 3.21
C ASP A 208 21.10 27.61 1.90
N LEU A 209 20.53 28.80 1.71
CA LEU A 209 21.16 29.79 0.84
C LEU A 209 22.05 30.64 1.74
N PRO A 210 23.39 30.63 1.57
CA PRO A 210 24.24 31.52 2.34
C PRO A 210 23.92 32.98 1.98
N ALA A 211 23.58 33.73 3.01
CA ALA A 211 23.52 35.18 2.96
C ALA A 211 24.91 35.73 2.65
N GLY A 212 24.98 36.64 1.67
CA GLY A 212 26.07 37.60 1.54
C GLY A 212 26.83 37.53 0.20
N SER A 213 26.67 38.56 -0.62
CA SER A 213 27.70 39.58 -0.69
C SER A 213 27.23 40.73 -1.58
N THR A 214 27.05 41.88 -0.95
CA THR A 214 26.96 43.21 -1.55
C THR A 214 28.20 43.53 -2.40
N ARG A 215 27.98 44.00 -3.63
CA ARG A 215 28.88 44.96 -4.31
C ARG A 215 28.15 45.72 -5.42
N ARG A 216 27.75 46.96 -5.10
CA ARG A 216 27.91 48.13 -6.01
C ARG A 216 29.32 48.70 -5.77
N PRO A 217 29.90 49.59 -6.61
CA PRO A 217 29.33 50.46 -7.66
C PRO A 217 30.12 50.27 -9.01
N ASP A 218 30.00 50.99 -10.12
CA ASP A 218 29.86 52.43 -10.35
C ASP A 218 29.41 52.78 -11.79
N ALA A 219 28.95 54.03 -11.89
CA ALA A 219 28.71 54.90 -13.03
C ALA A 219 29.44 54.60 -14.37
N SER A 220 28.67 54.71 -15.47
CA SER A 220 28.96 55.64 -16.58
C SER A 220 27.75 55.74 -17.52
N GLY A 221 27.15 56.93 -17.59
CA GLY A 221 26.46 57.40 -18.80
C GLY A 221 27.46 58.18 -19.69
N PRO A 222 26.99 59.01 -20.63
CA PRO A 222 26.68 58.67 -22.02
C PRO A 222 27.66 59.30 -23.02
N THR A 223 27.61 58.85 -24.28
CA THR A 223 27.88 59.64 -25.50
C THR A 223 27.05 59.10 -26.64
#